data_AF-A0AAN6DRY3-F1
#
_entry.id   AF-A0AAN6DRY3-F1
#
_cell.length_a   1.000
_cell.length_b   1.000
_cell.length_c   1.000
_cell.angle_alpha   90.00
_cell.angle_beta   90.00
_cell.angle_gamma   90.00
#
_symmetry.space_group_name_H-M   'P 1'
#
loop_
_entity.id
_entity.type
_entity.pdbx_description
1 polymer ?
#
loop_
_entity_poly.entity_id
_entity_poly.type
_entity_poly.pdbx_seq_one_letter_code
_entity_poly.pdbx_strand_id
1 'polypeptide(L)' 'MTDCCCDTTARSAFNRGNETWLVSETCGSANKRQHEAGLRGFGFAFGDVLTTSEAIRQLWG' A
#
# COMPACT_ATOMS: atom_id res chain seq x y z
N MET A 1 6.95 -8.31 -0.17
CA MET A 1 7.46 -7.27 0.75
C MET A 1 6.81 -5.94 0.39
N THR A 2 6.65 -5.03 1.35
CA THR A 2 6.06 -3.70 1.15
C THR A 2 6.66 -2.98 -0.06
N ASP A 3 7.98 -2.88 -0.12
CA ASP A 3 8.77 -2.21 -1.15
C ASP A 3 9.14 -3.10 -2.36
N CYS A 4 8.59 -4.31 -2.44
CA CYS A 4 8.81 -5.22 -3.56
C CYS A 4 7.46 -5.74 -4.06
N CYS A 5 7.10 -7.00 -3.78
CA CYS A 5 5.91 -7.62 -4.37
C CYS A 5 4.59 -6.87 -4.09
N CYS A 6 4.44 -6.26 -2.91
CA CYS A 6 3.22 -5.54 -2.55
C CYS A 6 3.09 -4.24 -3.36
N ASP A 7 4.15 -3.41 -3.35
CA ASP A 7 4.22 -2.17 -4.12
C ASP A 7 4.11 -2.43 -5.64
N THR A 8 4.85 -3.41 -6.18
CA THR A 8 4.80 -3.69 -7.62
C THR A 8 3.44 -4.20 -8.07
N THR A 9 2.77 -5.04 -7.27
CA THR A 9 1.41 -5.52 -7.57
C THR A 9 0.41 -4.36 -7.52
N ALA A 10 0.46 -3.54 -6.48
CA ALA A 10 -0.44 -2.40 -6.32
C ALA A 10 -0.27 -1.38 -7.46
N ARG A 11 0.96 -1.03 -7.82
CA ARG A 11 1.25 -0.20 -9.01
C ARG A 11 0.71 -0.80 -10.30
N SER A 12 0.83 -2.12 -10.45
CA SER A 12 0.30 -2.82 -11.61
C SER A 12 -1.24 -2.76 -11.67
N ALA A 13 -1.92 -2.79 -10.51
CA ALA A 13 -3.37 -2.61 -10.44
C ALA A 13 -3.79 -1.16 -10.74
N PHE A 14 -3.06 -0.17 -10.21
CA PHE A 14 -3.26 1.26 -10.50
C PHE A 14 -3.11 1.54 -12.00
N ASN A 15 -2.04 1.03 -12.64
CA ASN A 15 -1.82 1.20 -14.08
C ASN A 15 -2.91 0.56 -14.95
N ARG A 16 -3.74 -0.33 -14.38
CA ARG A 16 -4.90 -0.92 -15.05
C ARG A 16 -6.22 -0.17 -14.74
N GLY A 17 -6.14 0.99 -14.09
CA GLY A 17 -7.28 1.84 -13.77
C GLY A 17 -8.08 1.42 -12.54
N ASN A 18 -7.54 0.53 -11.69
CA ASN A 18 -8.17 0.22 -10.42
C ASN A 18 -7.84 1.30 -9.39
N GLU A 19 -8.80 1.62 -8.52
CA GLU A 19 -8.46 2.27 -7.26
C GLU A 19 -7.63 1.30 -6.41
N THR A 20 -6.54 1.81 -5.83
CA THR A 20 -5.61 0.99 -5.07
C THR A 20 -5.25 1.64 -3.76
N TRP A 21 -5.22 0.83 -2.70
CA TRP A 21 -4.73 1.23 -1.39
C TRP A 21 -3.73 0.18 -0.88
N LEU A 22 -2.73 0.62 -0.13
CA LEU A 22 -1.89 -0.28 0.67
C LEU A 22 -2.28 -0.18 2.14
N VAL A 23 -2.50 -1.32 2.79
CA VAL A 23 -2.75 -1.35 4.23
C VAL A 23 -1.41 -1.51 4.95
N SER A 24 -1.01 -0.46 5.67
CA SER A 24 0.31 -0.32 6.28
C SER A 24 0.66 -1.43 7.27
N GLU A 25 -0.31 -1.87 8.07
CA GLU A 25 -0.12 -2.86 9.14
C GLU A 25 -0.17 -4.33 8.65
N THR A 26 -0.58 -4.56 7.40
CA THR A 26 -0.67 -5.91 6.82
C THR A 26 0.46 -6.20 5.82
N CYS A 27 1.30 -5.21 5.55
CA CYS A 27 2.48 -5.35 4.70
C CYS A 27 3.76 -5.41 5.56
N GLY A 28 4.77 -6.15 5.10
CA GLY A 28 6.07 -6.24 5.77
C GLY A 28 7.25 -6.20 4.80
N SER A 29 8.39 -5.71 5.26
CA SER A 29 9.68 -5.76 4.55
C SER A 29 10.79 -6.25 5.50
N ALA A 30 12.01 -6.44 4.97
CA ALA A 30 13.13 -6.98 5.73
C ALA A 30 13.58 -6.07 6.88
N ASN A 31 13.31 -4.76 6.80
CA ASN A 31 13.49 -3.84 7.91
C ASN A 31 12.52 -2.65 7.84
N LYS A 32 12.41 -1.93 8.96
CA LYS A 32 11.52 -0.77 9.11
C LYS A 32 11.81 0.34 8.10
N ARG A 33 13.09 0.64 7.84
CA ARG A 33 13.49 1.70 6.90
C ARG A 33 12.99 1.41 5.48
N GLN A 34 13.16 0.18 5.01
CA GLN A 34 12.66 -0.27 3.70
C GLN A 34 11.13 -0.26 3.65
N HIS A 35 10.47 -0.80 4.66
CA HIS A 35 9.01 -0.81 4.78
C HIS A 35 8.42 0.59 4.65
N GLU A 36 8.90 1.55 5.45
CA GLU A 36 8.42 2.93 5.42
C GLU A 36 8.75 3.66 4.11
N ALA A 37 9.90 3.38 3.50
CA ALA A 37 10.24 3.94 2.20
C ALA A 37 9.28 3.44 1.10
N GLY A 38 8.93 2.15 1.14
CA GLY A 38 7.93 1.57 0.24
C GLY A 38 6.56 2.22 0.40
N LEU A 39 6.06 2.36 1.64
CA LEU A 39 4.77 3.03 1.89
C LEU A 39 4.76 4.47 1.39
N ARG A 40 5.79 5.26 1.68
CA ARG A 40 5.88 6.66 1.19
C ARG A 40 5.94 6.72 -0.33
N GLY A 41 6.68 5.81 -0.97
CA GLY A 41 6.80 5.75 -2.41
C GLY A 41 5.48 5.42 -3.10
N PHE A 42 4.73 4.46 -2.55
CA PHE A 42 3.39 4.12 -3.05
C PHE A 42 2.41 5.28 -2.85
N GLY A 43 2.34 5.81 -1.63
CA GLY A 43 1.46 6.89 -1.19
C GLY A 43 1.57 8.18 -2.01
N PHE A 44 2.73 8.41 -2.63
CA PHE A 44 2.98 9.61 -3.41
C PHE A 44 2.31 9.61 -4.79
N ALA A 45 2.21 8.45 -5.45
CA ALA A 45 1.90 8.40 -6.88
C ALA A 45 0.88 7.35 -7.32
N PHE A 46 0.56 6.37 -6.47
CA PHE A 46 -0.19 5.18 -6.91
C PHE A 46 -1.45 4.90 -6.11
N GLY A 47 -1.61 5.48 -4.92
CA GLY A 47 -2.81 5.31 -4.11
C GLY A 47 -2.57 5.61 -2.64
N ASP A 48 -3.62 5.49 -1.83
CA ASP A 48 -3.54 5.81 -0.41
C ASP A 48 -2.89 4.70 0.41
N VAL A 49 -2.24 5.11 1.52
CA VAL A 49 -1.76 4.19 2.54
C VAL A 49 -2.67 4.29 3.75
N LEU A 50 -3.37 3.20 4.06
CA LEU A 50 -4.37 3.15 5.11
C LEU A 50 -3.88 2.31 6.30
N THR A 51 -4.43 2.57 7.48
CA THR A 51 -4.44 1.61 8.58
C THR A 51 -5.48 0.54 8.34
N THR A 52 -5.41 -0.58 9.08
CA THR A 52 -6.41 -1.66 8.96
C THR A 52 -7.81 -1.15 9.28
N SER A 53 -7.91 -0.32 10.32
CA SER A 53 -9.18 0.27 10.76
C SER A 53 -9.79 1.21 9.70
N GLU A 54 -8.97 2.02 9.03
CA GLU A 54 -9.42 2.90 7.94
C GLU A 54 -9.89 2.08 6.75
N ALA A 55 -9.15 1.05 6.35
CA ALA A 55 -9.53 0.18 5.24
C ALA A 55 -10.87 -0.54 5.50
N ILE A 56 -11.09 -1.06 6.72
CA ILE A 56 -12.36 -1.68 7.10
C ILE A 56 -13.50 -0.66 7.04
N ARG A 57 -13.30 0.55 7.57
CA ARG A 57 -14.29 1.62 7.50
C ARG A 57 -14.63 1.99 6.04
N GLN A 58 -13.65 1.99 5.15
CA GLN A 58 -13.86 2.35 3.75
C GLN A 58 -14.61 1.27 2.97
N LEU A 59 -14.43 -0.01 3.32
CA LEU A 59 -15.11 -1.12 2.66
C LEU A 59 -16.57 -1.30 3.13
N TRP A 60 -16.85 -1.05 4.41
CA TRP A 60 -18.13 -1.37 5.04
C TRP A 60 -18.85 -0.17 5.68
N GLY A 61 -18.40 1.06 5.37
CA GLY A 61 -18.95 2.31 5.88
C GLY A 61 -20.23 2.76 5.20
#